data_AF-A0A1V6HDJ5-F1
#
_entry.id   AF-A0A1V6HDJ5-F1
#
_cell.length_a   1.000
_cell.length_b   1.000
_cell.length_c   1.000
_cell.angle_alpha   90.00
_cell.angle_beta   90.00
_cell.angle_gamma   90.00
#
_symmetry.space_group_name_H-M   'P 1'
#
loop_
_entity.id
_entity.type
_entity.pdbx_description
1 polymer ?
#
loop_
_entity_poly.entity_id
_entity_poly.type
_entity_poly.pdbx_seq_one_letter_code
_entity_poly.pdbx_strand_id
1 'polypeptide(L)'
;MSEGITLRVTPDDAEVSTGGRRLGTAADFRGGVGGKRLLALPTGVHRIVLSAPGYAPTEIELEIDPRAHDRRTNVEVRLARE
;
A
#
# COMPACT_ATOMS: atom_id res chain seq x y z
N MET A 1 -15.58 -5.08 -9.50
CA MET A 1 -15.68 -4.16 -8.36
C MET A 1 -14.42 -4.39 -7.55
N SER A 2 -13.47 -3.45 -7.52
CA SER A 2 -12.17 -3.69 -6.89
C SER A 2 -12.32 -3.56 -5.38
N GLU A 3 -12.10 -4.66 -4.69
CA GLU A 3 -12.18 -4.80 -3.25
C GLU A 3 -10.90 -4.22 -2.63
N GLY A 4 -11.06 -3.25 -1.73
CA GLY A 4 -9.99 -2.33 -1.37
C GLY A 4 -8.86 -2.98 -0.56
N ILE A 5 -7.62 -2.58 -0.84
CA ILE A 5 -6.41 -3.14 -0.24
C ILE A 5 -6.09 -2.39 1.06
N THR A 6 -5.82 -3.13 2.12
CA THR A 6 -5.27 -2.60 3.36
C THR A 6 -3.75 -2.66 3.31
N LEU A 7 -3.10 -1.51 3.40
CA LEU A 7 -1.64 -1.40 3.39
C LEU A 7 -1.16 -1.01 4.78
N ARG A 8 -0.35 -1.87 5.39
CA ARG A 8 0.25 -1.67 6.71
C ARG A 8 1.75 -1.61 6.54
N VAL A 9 2.29 -0.40 6.54
CA VAL A 9 3.73 -0.18 6.53
C VAL A 9 4.20 0.24 7.92
N THR A 10 5.39 -0.22 8.29
CA THR A 10 6.13 0.27 9.46
C THR A 10 7.45 0.87 8.97
N PRO A 11 7.74 2.15 9.26
CA PRO A 11 6.91 3.11 10.00
C PRO A 11 5.61 3.49 9.26
N ASP A 12 4.58 3.96 9.98
CA ASP A 12 3.32 4.39 9.37
C ASP A 12 3.40 5.74 8.63
N ASP A 13 4.43 6.53 8.92
CA ASP A 13 4.81 7.74 8.17
C ASP A 13 5.46 7.42 6.80
N ALA A 14 5.60 6.14 6.44
CA ALA A 14 6.13 5.76 5.15
C ALA A 14 5.29 6.33 4.01
N GLU A 15 5.96 7.02 3.10
CA GLU A 15 5.37 7.60 1.92
C GLU A 15 5.09 6.51 0.88
N VAL A 16 3.85 6.46 0.41
CA VAL A 16 3.37 5.46 -0.55
C VAL A 16 3.24 6.13 -1.91
N SER A 17 3.99 5.62 -2.88
CA SER A 17 3.97 6.08 -4.27
C SER A 17 3.75 4.93 -5.22
N THR A 18 3.01 5.16 -6.32
CA THR A 18 2.83 4.16 -7.39
C THR A 18 3.11 4.79 -8.74
N GLY A 19 3.92 4.12 -9.57
CA GLY A 19 4.25 4.60 -10.91
C GLY A 19 4.75 6.05 -10.95
N GLY A 20 5.53 6.47 -9.95
CA GLY A 20 6.05 7.83 -9.82
C GLY A 20 5.05 8.87 -9.28
N ARG A 21 3.81 8.47 -8.94
CA ARG A 21 2.82 9.34 -8.31
C ARG A 21 2.69 9.03 -6.83
N ARG A 22 2.95 10.02 -5.98
CA ARG A 22 2.67 9.97 -4.55
C ARG A 22 1.17 9.83 -4.32
N LEU A 23 0.77 8.79 -3.59
CA LEU A 23 -0.61 8.53 -3.21
C LEU A 23 -0.96 9.07 -1.82
N GLY A 24 0.00 9.03 -0.89
CA GLY A 24 -0.21 9.44 0.50
C GLY A 24 0.79 8.78 1.45
N THR A 25 0.45 8.69 2.72
CA THR A 25 1.24 7.96 3.73
C THR A 25 0.62 6.59 4.01
N ALA A 26 1.40 5.63 4.50
CA ALA A 26 0.90 4.31 4.85
C ALA A 26 -0.17 4.37 5.95
N ALA A 27 -0.11 5.37 6.83
CA ALA A 27 -1.12 5.63 7.84
C ALA A 27 -2.53 5.88 7.25
N ASP A 28 -2.63 6.45 6.05
CA ASP A 28 -3.89 6.69 5.34
C ASP A 28 -4.56 5.41 4.86
N PHE A 29 -3.75 4.39 4.53
CA PHE A 29 -4.19 3.14 3.88
C PHE A 29 -4.34 1.94 4.83
N ARG A 30 -4.27 2.16 6.15
CA ARG A 30 -4.26 1.10 7.18
C ARG A 30 -5.57 0.33 7.37
N GLY A 31 -6.61 0.61 6.57
CA GLY A 31 -7.89 -0.12 6.58
C GLY A 31 -8.61 -0.06 7.93
N GLY A 32 -9.45 0.96 8.16
CA GLY A 32 -10.21 1.08 9.41
C GLY A 32 -11.27 2.17 9.40
N VAL A 33 -12.40 1.88 10.05
CA VAL A 33 -13.53 2.80 10.28
C VAL A 33 -13.03 4.04 11.03
N GLY A 34 -13.33 5.24 10.51
CA GLY A 34 -12.88 6.52 11.08
C GLY A 34 -12.16 7.48 10.14
N GLY A 35 -12.28 7.30 8.80
CA GLY A 35 -11.75 8.25 7.80
C GLY A 35 -10.52 7.78 7.04
N LYS A 36 -9.99 6.58 7.32
CA LYS A 36 -8.90 5.96 6.54
C LYS A 36 -9.45 5.34 5.26
N ARG A 37 -8.72 5.48 4.14
CA ARG A 37 -9.15 5.01 2.82
C ARG A 37 -8.53 3.65 2.52
N LEU A 38 -9.25 2.82 1.77
CA LEU A 38 -8.64 1.63 1.19
C LEU A 38 -7.88 2.04 -0.07
N LEU A 39 -6.74 1.39 -0.29
CA LEU A 39 -6.01 1.57 -1.53
C LEU A 39 -6.81 0.86 -2.64
N ALA A 40 -7.41 1.64 -3.53
CA ALA A 40 -8.16 1.13 -4.67
C ALA A 40 -7.26 1.20 -5.91
N LEU A 41 -6.75 0.05 -6.32
CA LEU A 41 -5.96 -0.08 -7.54
C LEU A 41 -6.79 -0.82 -8.60
N PRO A 42 -6.65 -0.44 -9.89
CA PRO A 42 -7.27 -1.19 -10.96
C PRO A 42 -6.63 -2.58 -11.06
N THR A 43 -7.32 -3.52 -11.70
CA THR A 43 -6.80 -4.86 -11.93
C THR A 43 -5.52 -4.81 -12.77
N GLY A 44 -4.53 -5.62 -12.42
CA GLY A 44 -3.20 -5.63 -13.02
C GLY A 44 -2.09 -5.50 -12.00
N VAL A 45 -0.86 -5.43 -12.50
CA VAL A 45 0.35 -5.35 -11.68
C VAL A 45 0.68 -3.89 -11.37
N HIS A 46 0.83 -3.57 -10.08
CA HIS A 46 1.17 -2.23 -9.60
C HIS A 46 2.45 -2.27 -8.78
N ARG A 47 3.39 -1.40 -9.13
CA ARG A 47 4.65 -1.25 -8.40
C ARG A 47 4.51 -0.12 -7.38
N ILE A 48 4.47 -0.48 -6.11
CA ILE A 48 4.33 0.45 -4.99
C ILE A 48 5.72 0.66 -4.38
N VAL A 49 6.14 1.91 -4.33
CA VAL A 49 7.37 2.34 -3.67
C VAL A 49 7.01 2.91 -2.31
N LEU A 50 7.72 2.44 -1.29
CA LEU A 50 7.57 2.81 0.10
C LEU A 50 8.87 3.43 0.59
N SER A 51 8.83 4.69 0.97
CA SER A 51 10.02 5.42 1.41
C SER A 51 9.72 6.17 2.70
N ALA A 52 10.60 6.14 3.68
CA ALA A 52 10.44 6.90 4.91
C ALA A 52 11.76 7.54 5.35
N PRO A 53 11.74 8.70 6.02
CA PRO A 53 12.95 9.34 6.52
C PRO A 53 13.70 8.42 7.50
N GLY A 54 14.98 8.14 7.23
CA GLY A 54 15.80 7.24 8.06
C GLY A 54 15.54 5.74 7.83
N TYR A 55 14.85 5.39 6.75
CA TYR A 55 14.61 4.00 6.33
C TYR A 55 14.98 3.83 4.86
N ALA A 56 15.46 2.64 4.52
CA ALA A 56 15.75 2.27 3.15
C ALA A 56 14.44 2.17 2.33
N PRO A 57 14.35 2.81 1.16
CA PRO A 57 13.18 2.72 0.30
C PRO A 57 13.00 1.27 -0.15
N THR A 58 11.79 0.75 0.02
CA THR A 58 11.41 -0.61 -0.36
C THR A 58 10.36 -0.54 -1.45
N GLU A 59 10.49 -1.41 -2.42
CA GLU A 59 9.53 -1.50 -3.51
C GLU A 59 8.86 -2.86 -3.49
N ILE A 60 7.54 -2.84 -3.63
CA ILE A 60 6.71 -4.04 -3.67
C ILE A 60 5.92 -4.06 -4.97
N GLU A 61 5.80 -5.24 -5.54
CA GLU A 61 4.93 -5.49 -6.67
C GLU A 61 3.63 -6.11 -6.16
N LEU A 62 2.51 -5.47 -6.49
CA LEU A 62 1.18 -5.88 -6.07
C LEU A 62 0.36 -6.22 -7.31
N GLU A 63 0.05 -7.50 -7.48
CA GLU A 63 -0.84 -7.98 -8.52
C GLU A 63 -2.29 -8.00 -8.03
N ILE A 64 -3.14 -7.24 -8.71
CA ILE A 64 -4.59 -7.22 -8.45
C ILE A 64 -5.28 -8.07 -9.50
N ASP A 65 -5.49 -9.34 -9.16
CA ASP A 65 -6.18 -10.27 -10.04
C ASP A 65 -7.72 -10.13 -9.89
N PRO A 66 -8.48 -9.91 -10.98
CA PRO A 66 -9.94 -9.79 -10.93
C PRO A 66 -10.65 -11.08 -10.52
N ARG A 67 -9.98 -12.23 -10.55
CA ARG A 67 -10.50 -13.55 -10.17
C ARG A 67 -10.13 -13.91 -8.74
N ALA A 68 -9.28 -13.12 -8.07
CA ALA A 68 -9.07 -13.25 -6.65
C ALA A 68 -10.40 -12.94 -5.94
N HIS A 69 -11.05 -13.98 -5.42
CA HIS A 69 -12.28 -13.88 -4.65
C HIS A 69 -12.08 -13.21 -3.27
N ASP A 70 -10.87 -12.74 -2.98
CA ASP A 70 -10.53 -12.19 -1.68
C ASP A 70 -10.98 -10.74 -1.55
N ARG A 71 -11.94 -10.54 -0.64
CA ARG A 71 -12.56 -9.25 -0.38
C ARG A 71 -11.66 -8.22 0.27
N ARG A 72 -10.54 -8.64 0.85
CA ARG A 72 -9.65 -7.74 1.60
C ARG A 72 -8.23 -8.28 1.59
N THR A 73 -7.45 -7.82 0.63
CA THR A 73 -6.00 -8.01 0.68
C THR A 73 -5.39 -7.15 1.79
N ASN A 74 -4.69 -7.79 2.73
CA ASN A 74 -3.87 -7.10 3.72
C ASN A 74 -2.40 -7.27 3.34
N VAL A 75 -1.71 -6.16 3.12
CA VAL A 75 -0.30 -6.11 2.73
C VAL A 75 0.48 -5.50 3.88
N GLU A 76 1.34 -6.28 4.52
CA GLU A 76 2.19 -5.85 5.62
C GLU A 76 3.64 -5.72 5.17
N VAL A 77 4.22 -4.53 5.30
CA VAL A 77 5.60 -4.24 4.90
C VAL A 77 6.33 -3.56 6.06
N ARG A 78 7.58 -3.94 6.26
CA ARG A 78 8.46 -3.32 7.25
C ARG A 78 9.68 -2.80 6.53
N LEU A 79 9.87 -1.49 6.55
CA LEU A 79 11.06 -0.88 5.98
C LEU A 79 12.26 -1.21 6.86
N ALA A 80 13.36 -1.58 6.21
CA ALA A 80 14.65 -1.69 6.88
C ALA A 80 15.15 -0.28 7.23
N ARG A 81 15.73 -0.11 8.42
CA ARG A 81 16.39 1.14 8.78
C ARG A 81 17.68 1.27 7.98
N GLU A 82 17.96 2.47 7.49
CA GLU A 82 19.24 2.82 6.87
C GLU A 82 20.32 3.06 7.93
#